data_AF-A0A846J8J9-F1
#
_entry.id   AF-A0A846J8J9-F1
#
_cell.length_a   1.000
_cell.length_b   1.000
_cell.length_c   1.000
_cell.angle_alpha   90.00
_cell.angle_beta   90.00
_cell.angle_gamma   90.00
#
_symmetry.space_group_name_H-M   'P 1'
#
loop_
_entity.id
_entity.type
_entity.pdbx_description
1 polymer ?
#
loop_
_entity_poly.entity_id
_entity_poly.type
_entity_poly.pdbx_seq_one_letter_code
_entity_poly.pdbx_strand_id
1 'polypeptide(L)'
;MQFHRFFNTHTIYVIINEKIYKLNRKDLSREEVNELPKNSMENPIMVLNKCQFDMAKVYLLNIQNPFRISLYTAELYNKIGFLSDDELEIYKNELEQFGHDSFML
;
A
#
# COMPACT_ATOMS: atom_id res chain seq x y z
N MET A 1 10.77 6.14 3.96
CA MET A 1 11.37 4.92 4.56
C MET A 1 10.70 4.45 5.88
N GLN A 2 9.40 4.63 6.12
CA GLN A 2 8.76 4.16 7.37
C GLN A 2 8.05 2.80 7.25
N PHE A 3 7.49 2.47 6.07
CA PHE A 3 6.73 1.22 5.87
C PHE A 3 7.57 -0.04 6.17
N HIS A 4 8.87 -0.03 5.89
CA HIS A 4 9.78 -1.16 6.13
C HIS A 4 10.05 -1.47 7.61
N ARG A 5 9.95 -0.49 8.52
CA ARG A 5 10.26 -0.72 9.95
C ARG A 5 9.19 -1.57 10.64
N PHE A 6 7.94 -1.48 10.18
CA PHE A 6 6.84 -2.23 10.79
C PHE A 6 6.85 -3.72 10.40
N PHE A 7 7.33 -4.07 9.21
CA PHE A 7 7.46 -5.49 8.80
C PHE A 7 8.40 -6.29 9.72
N ASN A 8 9.38 -5.63 10.32
CA ASN A 8 10.35 -6.31 11.18
C ASN A 8 9.84 -6.52 12.61
N THR A 9 8.87 -5.72 13.05
CA THR A 9 8.41 -5.69 14.44
C THR A 9 7.00 -6.25 14.62
N HIS A 10 6.13 -6.10 13.61
CA HIS A 10 4.71 -6.47 13.69
C HIS A 10 4.36 -7.56 12.67
N THR A 11 3.39 -8.40 13.02
CA THR A 11 2.69 -9.20 12.01
C THR A 11 1.62 -8.33 11.37
N ILE A 12 1.68 -8.20 10.05
CA ILE A 12 0.79 -7.29 9.32
C ILE A 12 -0.37 -8.09 8.74
N TYR A 13 -1.56 -7.59 8.98
CA TYR A 13 -2.79 -8.06 8.38
C TYR A 13 -3.37 -6.96 7.48
N VAL A 14 -3.95 -7.35 6.36
CA VAL A 14 -4.69 -6.45 5.48
C VAL A 14 -6.14 -6.89 5.40
N ILE A 15 -7.05 -5.92 5.41
CA ILE A 15 -8.48 -6.15 5.23
C ILE A 15 -8.91 -5.61 3.87
N ILE A 16 -9.46 -6.48 3.03
CA ILE A 16 -9.90 -6.18 1.67
C ILE A 16 -11.29 -6.78 1.49
N ASN A 17 -12.30 -5.93 1.23
CA ASN A 17 -13.70 -6.38 1.05
C ASN A 17 -14.15 -7.33 2.17
N GLU A 18 -13.94 -6.92 3.42
CA GLU A 18 -14.29 -7.68 4.65
C GLU A 18 -13.49 -8.97 4.89
N LYS A 19 -12.64 -9.39 3.94
CA LYS A 19 -11.73 -10.52 4.12
C LYS A 19 -10.43 -10.09 4.78
N ILE A 20 -9.91 -10.94 5.65
CA ILE A 20 -8.68 -10.72 6.39
C ILE A 20 -7.57 -11.55 5.75
N TYR A 21 -6.44 -10.91 5.48
CA TYR A 21 -5.25 -11.58 4.96
C TYR A 21 -4.06 -11.28 5.85
N LYS A 22 -3.28 -12.30 6.19
CA LYS A 22 -1.95 -12.15 6.76
C LYS A 22 -0.94 -11.89 5.65
N LEU A 23 -0.07 -10.90 5.82
CA LEU A 23 1.04 -10.67 4.89
C LEU A 23 2.27 -11.48 5.26
N ASN A 24 2.85 -12.13 4.27
CA ASN A 24 4.19 -12.69 4.36
C ASN A 24 5.22 -11.54 4.39
N ARG A 25 6.10 -11.53 5.40
CA ARG A 25 7.07 -10.46 5.59
C ARG A 25 8.18 -10.42 4.52
N LYS A 26 8.45 -11.53 3.83
CA LYS A 26 9.53 -11.61 2.83
C LYS A 26 9.08 -11.10 1.47
N ASP A 27 7.89 -11.49 1.04
CA ASP A 27 7.42 -11.28 -0.31
C ASP A 27 6.07 -10.57 -0.40
N LEU A 28 5.45 -10.19 0.72
CA LEU A 28 4.15 -9.52 0.78
C LEU A 28 2.99 -10.32 0.17
N SER A 29 3.17 -11.62 -0.05
CA SER A 29 2.07 -12.51 -0.41
C SER A 29 1.01 -12.55 0.71
N ARG A 30 -0.24 -12.78 0.31
CA ARG A 30 -1.41 -12.76 1.18
C ARG A 30 -1.87 -14.19 1.47
N GLU A 31 -2.09 -14.49 2.74
CA GLU A 31 -2.73 -15.73 3.20
C GLU A 31 -4.07 -15.36 3.86
N GLU A 32 -5.20 -15.84 3.32
CA GLU A 32 -6.53 -15.57 3.89
C GLU A 32 -6.66 -16.26 5.26
N VAL A 33 -7.19 -15.54 6.25
CA VAL A 33 -7.41 -16.04 7.61
C VAL A 33 -8.83 -15.71 8.07
N ASN A 34 -9.37 -16.53 8.98
CA ASN A 34 -10.76 -16.38 9.44
C ASN A 34 -10.95 -15.22 10.43
N GLU A 35 -9.94 -14.90 11.24
CA GLU A 35 -10.03 -13.87 12.27
C GLU A 35 -8.67 -13.21 12.54
N LEU A 36 -8.71 -12.01 13.13
CA LEU A 36 -7.51 -11.35 13.64
C LEU A 36 -7.11 -11.98 14.97
N PRO A 37 -5.83 -12.33 15.18
CA PRO A 37 -5.38 -12.79 16.48
C PRO A 37 -5.45 -11.65 17.51
N LYS A 38 -5.49 -12.00 18.80
CA LYS A 38 -5.37 -11.00 19.86
C LYS A 38 -4.00 -10.32 19.82
N ASN A 39 -4.02 -8.99 19.81
CA ASN A 39 -2.80 -8.19 19.88
C ASN A 39 -2.12 -8.38 21.26
N SER A 40 -0.82 -8.63 21.29
CA SER A 40 -0.03 -8.72 22.53
C SER A 40 1.33 -8.03 22.38
N MET A 41 2.04 -7.81 23.48
CA MET A 41 3.40 -7.25 23.44
C MET A 41 4.41 -8.20 22.79
N GLU A 42 4.23 -9.51 22.96
CA GLU A 42 5.09 -10.54 22.39
C GLU A 42 4.80 -10.76 20.90
N ASN A 43 3.55 -10.55 20.48
CA ASN A 43 3.09 -10.70 19.10
C ASN A 43 2.27 -9.47 18.68
N PRO A 44 2.92 -8.33 18.48
CA PRO A 44 2.21 -7.13 18.10
C PRO A 44 1.72 -7.25 16.66
N ILE A 45 0.46 -6.87 16.44
CA ILE A 45 -0.16 -6.89 15.13
C ILE A 45 -0.41 -5.47 14.62
N MET A 46 -0.31 -5.31 13.31
CA MET A 46 -0.71 -4.11 12.59
C MET A 46 -1.76 -4.50 11.56
N VAL A 47 -2.85 -3.74 11.51
CA VAL A 47 -3.95 -3.98 10.57
C VAL A 47 -4.03 -2.79 9.61
N LEU A 48 -3.96 -3.05 8.32
CA LEU A 48 -4.16 -2.06 7.26
C LEU A 48 -5.51 -2.33 6.59
N ASN A 49 -6.35 -1.32 6.46
CA ASN A 49 -7.67 -1.48 5.85
C ASN A 49 -7.71 -0.83 4.46
N LYS A 50 -8.09 -1.59 3.44
CA LYS A 50 -8.17 -1.07 2.06
C LYS A 50 -9.18 0.07 1.95
N CYS A 51 -10.28 0.03 2.69
CA CYS A 51 -11.29 1.09 2.64
C CYS A 51 -10.71 2.46 3.06
N GLN A 52 -9.82 2.48 4.05
CA GLN A 52 -9.12 3.70 4.46
C GLN A 52 -8.17 4.20 3.35
N PHE A 53 -7.48 3.29 2.67
CA PHE A 53 -6.65 3.63 1.52
C PHE A 53 -7.52 4.19 0.37
N ASP A 54 -8.64 3.55 0.06
CA ASP A 54 -9.54 3.96 -1.02
C ASP A 54 -10.08 5.38 -0.82
N MET A 55 -10.34 5.79 0.42
CA MET A 55 -10.73 7.17 0.74
C MET A 55 -9.61 8.19 0.47
N ALA A 56 -8.34 7.79 0.67
CA ALA A 56 -7.19 8.67 0.50
C ALA A 56 -6.57 8.58 -0.91
N LYS A 57 -6.85 7.54 -1.68
CA LYS A 57 -6.09 7.21 -2.90
C LYS A 57 -6.10 8.32 -3.95
N VAL A 58 -7.21 9.05 -4.08
CA VAL A 58 -7.34 10.18 -5.02
C VAL A 58 -6.31 11.28 -4.74
N TYR A 59 -5.95 11.49 -3.48
CA TYR A 59 -4.92 12.45 -3.09
C TYR A 59 -3.52 11.84 -3.21
N LEU A 60 -3.37 10.59 -2.79
CA LEU A 60 -2.07 9.90 -2.77
C LEU A 60 -1.52 9.63 -4.19
N LEU A 61 -2.40 9.44 -5.17
CA LEU A 61 -2.05 9.15 -6.57
C LEU A 61 -2.13 10.38 -7.48
N ASN A 62 -2.52 11.55 -6.98
CA ASN A 62 -2.53 12.76 -7.79
C ASN A 62 -1.10 13.29 -7.97
N ILE A 63 -0.57 13.27 -9.20
CA ILE A 63 0.78 13.74 -9.53
C ILE A 63 1.05 15.21 -9.14
N GLN A 64 0.02 16.07 -9.12
CA GLN A 64 0.14 17.46 -8.72
C GLN A 64 0.18 17.64 -7.20
N ASN A 65 -0.19 16.62 -6.42
CA ASN A 65 -0.16 16.69 -4.98
C ASN A 65 1.30 16.60 -4.46
N PRO A 66 1.78 17.57 -3.67
CA PRO A 66 3.12 17.49 -3.08
C PRO A 66 3.29 16.31 -2.10
N PHE A 67 2.19 15.78 -1.57
CA PHE A 67 2.17 14.62 -0.67
C PHE A 67 1.88 13.30 -1.39
N ARG A 68 1.96 13.27 -2.73
CA ARG A 68 1.79 12.03 -3.51
C ARG A 68 2.79 10.95 -3.07
N ILE A 69 2.40 9.70 -3.22
CA ILE A 69 3.26 8.56 -2.89
C ILE A 69 4.28 8.33 -4.00
N SER A 70 5.48 7.84 -3.65
CA SER A 70 6.45 7.43 -4.66
C SER A 70 5.93 6.24 -5.48
N LEU A 71 6.45 6.06 -6.71
CA LEU A 71 6.15 4.88 -7.54
C LEU A 71 6.40 3.57 -6.77
N TYR A 72 7.54 3.47 -6.09
CA TYR A 72 7.86 2.32 -5.25
C TYR A 72 6.78 2.03 -4.19
N THR A 73 6.19 3.08 -3.59
CA THR A 73 5.11 2.90 -2.61
C THR A 73 3.80 2.47 -3.27
N ALA A 74 3.49 2.98 -4.46
CA ALA A 74 2.34 2.54 -5.24
C ALA A 74 2.44 1.06 -5.64
N GLU A 75 3.64 0.61 -6.03
CA GLU A 75 3.93 -0.80 -6.33
C GLU A 75 3.72 -1.70 -5.11
N LEU A 76 4.11 -1.25 -3.91
CA LEU A 76 3.84 -1.98 -2.67
C LEU A 76 2.34 -2.09 -2.39
N TYR A 77 1.57 -1.00 -2.58
CA TYR A 77 0.12 -1.02 -2.42
C TYR A 77 -0.57 -1.93 -3.44
N ASN A 78 -0.09 -1.96 -4.69
CA ASN A 78 -0.56 -2.91 -5.69
C ASN A 78 -0.29 -4.35 -5.25
N LYS A 79 0.93 -4.64 -4.79
CA LYS A 79 1.34 -5.98 -4.34
C LYS A 79 0.49 -6.53 -3.20
N ILE A 80 0.07 -5.69 -2.25
CA ILE A 80 -0.82 -6.10 -1.15
C ILE A 80 -2.32 -6.02 -1.52
N GLY A 81 -2.66 -5.69 -2.77
CA GLY A 81 -4.03 -5.66 -3.29
C GLY A 81 -4.84 -4.42 -2.92
N PHE A 82 -4.18 -3.31 -2.56
CA PHE A 82 -4.83 -2.03 -2.30
C PHE A 82 -5.04 -1.21 -3.57
N LEU A 83 -4.16 -1.42 -4.56
CA LEU A 83 -4.21 -0.80 -5.88
C LEU A 83 -4.36 -1.89 -6.94
N SER A 84 -5.20 -1.67 -7.96
CA SER A 84 -5.26 -2.56 -9.12
C SER A 84 -4.07 -2.34 -10.07
N ASP A 85 -3.87 -3.26 -11.00
CA ASP A 85 -2.81 -3.14 -12.02
C ASP A 85 -3.08 -1.94 -12.94
N ASP A 86 -4.34 -1.75 -13.34
CA ASP A 86 -4.77 -0.61 -14.18
C ASP A 86 -4.50 0.73 -13.47
N GLU A 87 -4.85 0.84 -12.18
CA GLU A 87 -4.60 2.06 -11.41
C GLU A 87 -3.10 2.35 -11.25
N LEU A 88 -2.27 1.30 -11.07
CA LEU A 88 -0.82 1.46 -10.99
C LEU A 88 -0.24 1.92 -12.32
N GLU A 89 -0.71 1.34 -13.43
CA GLU A 89 -0.25 1.67 -14.77
C GLU A 89 -0.61 3.10 -15.16
N ILE A 90 -1.83 3.56 -14.84
CA ILE A 90 -2.23 4.97 -15.02
C ILE A 90 -1.27 5.89 -14.25
N TYR A 91 -1.01 5.59 -12.98
CA TYR A 91 -0.13 6.42 -12.15
C TYR A 91 1.32 6.46 -12.66
N LYS A 92 1.84 5.34 -13.18
CA LYS A 92 3.17 5.28 -13.82
C LYS A 92 3.26 6.22 -15.02
N ASN A 93 2.29 6.12 -15.93
CA ASN A 93 2.23 6.94 -17.13
C ASN A 93 2.14 8.44 -16.81
N GLU A 94 1.32 8.81 -15.81
CA GLU A 94 1.21 10.20 -15.35
C GLU A 94 2.53 10.74 -14.76
N LEU A 95 3.27 9.92 -14.00
CA LEU A 95 4.56 10.32 -13.44
C LEU A 95 5.63 10.55 -14.51
N GLU A 96 5.67 9.71 -15.55
CA GLU A 96 6.62 9.86 -16.66
C GLU A 96 6.36 11.15 -17.44
N GLN A 97 5.09 11.46 -17.73
CA GLN A 97 4.70 12.71 -18.40
C GLN A 97 5.03 13.93 -17.54
N PHE A 98 4.71 13.89 -16.24
CA PHE A 98 5.01 14.99 -15.32
C PHE A 98 6.51 15.29 -15.20
N GLY A 99 7.32 14.23 -15.19
CA GLY A 99 8.79 14.36 -15.22
C GLY A 99 9.25 15.05 -16.49
N HIS A 100 8.81 14.57 -17.66
CA HIS A 100 9.14 15.15 -18.96
C HIS A 100 8.79 16.65 -19.03
N ASP A 101 7.58 17.03 -18.63
CA ASP A 101 7.11 18.42 -18.70
C ASP A 101 7.85 19.34 -17.73
N SER A 102 8.32 18.82 -16.59
CA SER A 102 9.12 19.57 -15.62
C SER A 102 10.55 19.87 -16.12
N PHE A 103 11.09 19.09 -17.07
CA PHE A 103 12.41 19.31 -17.65
C PHE A 103 12.39 20.21 -18.90
N MET A 104 11.20 20.48 -19.45
CA MET A 104 11.00 21.33 -20.63
C MET A 104 10.66 22.79 -20.29
N LEU A 105 10.59 23.13 -18.99
CA LEU A 105 10.37 24.47 -18.43
C LEU A 105 11.68 25.04 -17.86
#